data_AF-A0A8J5I8M3-F1
#
_entry.id   AF-A0A8J5I8M3-F1
#
_cell.length_a   1.000
_cell.length_b   1.000
_cell.length_c   1.000
_cell.angle_alpha   90.00
_cell.angle_beta   90.00
_cell.angle_gamma   90.00
#
_symmetry.space_group_name_H-M   'P 1'
#
loop_
_entity.id
_entity.type
_entity.pdbx_description
1 polymer ?
#
loop_
_entity_poly.entity_id
_entity_poly.type
_entity_poly.pdbx_seq_one_letter_code
_entity_poly.pdbx_strand_id
1 'polypeptide(L)' 'MLMLDSLRVHKMESVKQHLEDTCCTKVQYVPPGISGLSQPMDVSVMRSFISNIQDHEF' A
#
# COMPACT_ATOMS: atom_id res chain seq x y z
N MET A 1 -0.98 -12.67 -0.95
CA MET A 1 -0.91 -11.84 0.27
C MET A 1 -0.81 -10.40 -0.16
N LEU A 2 -1.66 -9.53 0.37
CA LEU A 2 -1.73 -8.12 0.00
C LEU A 2 -1.35 -7.27 1.20
N MET A 3 -0.37 -6.39 1.02
CA MET A 3 -0.01 -5.39 2.03
C MET A 3 -0.78 -4.10 1.74
N LEU A 4 -1.53 -3.62 2.74
CA LEU A 4 -2.31 -2.40 2.65
C LEU A 4 -1.89 -1.40 3.72
N ASP A 5 -2.09 -0.12 3.45
CA ASP A 5 -2.00 0.91 4.47
C ASP A 5 -3.07 0.75 5.53
N SER A 6 -2.76 1.24 6.73
CA SER A 6 -3.69 1.30 7.86
C SER A 6 -4.80 2.37 7.71
N LEU A 7 -5.16 2.76 6.49
CA LEU A 7 -6.26 3.70 6.24
C LEU A 7 -7.60 3.10 6.69
N ARG A 8 -8.51 3.97 7.16
CA ARG A 8 -9.82 3.56 7.69
C ARG A 8 -10.60 2.69 6.69
N VAL A 9 -10.57 3.04 5.41
CA VAL A 9 -11.27 2.32 4.34
C VAL A 9 -10.69 0.92 4.09
N HIS A 10 -9.37 0.74 4.20
CA HIS A 10 -8.73 -0.57 4.02
C HIS A 10 -8.98 -1.52 5.18
N LYS A 11 -9.23 -0.97 6.38
CA LYS A 11 -9.53 -1.73 7.61
C LYS A 11 -11.01 -2.05 7.80
N MET A 12 -11.86 -1.66 6.86
CA MET A 12 -13.27 -2.05 6.92
C MET A 12 -13.39 -3.57 6.81
N GLU A 13 -14.22 -4.16 7.66
CA GLU A 13 -14.42 -5.61 7.70
C GLU A 13 -14.92 -6.14 6.35
N SER A 14 -15.84 -5.44 5.70
CA SER A 14 -16.34 -5.81 4.37
C SER A 14 -15.22 -5.91 3.32
N VAL A 15 -14.23 -5.01 3.37
CA VAL A 15 -13.08 -5.02 2.45
C VAL A 15 -12.18 -6.21 2.77
N LYS A 16 -11.82 -6.41 4.04
CA LYS A 16 -10.99 -7.53 4.46
C LYS A 16 -11.64 -8.87 4.11
N GLN A 17 -12.92 -9.01 4.41
CA GLN A 17 -13.67 -10.23 4.17
C GLN A 17 -13.79 -10.54 2.68
N HIS A 18 -14.06 -9.54 1.85
CA HIS A 18 -14.06 -9.75 0.40
C HIS A 18 -12.68 -10.22 -0.11
N LEU A 19 -11.61 -9.60 0.34
CA LEU A 19 -10.24 -9.96 -0.07
C LEU A 19 -9.84 -11.36 0.40
N GLU A 20 -10.15 -11.72 1.65
CA GLU A 20 -9.77 -13.00 2.23
C GLU A 20 -10.67 -14.15 1.74
N ASP A 21 -11.99 -13.96 1.75
CA ASP A 21 -12.96 -15.03 1.47
C ASP A 21 -13.27 -15.16 -0.02
N THR A 22 -13.43 -14.04 -0.74
CA THR A 22 -13.79 -14.06 -2.17
C THR A 22 -12.55 -14.12 -3.06
N CYS A 23 -11.50 -13.37 -2.72
CA CYS A 23 -10.28 -13.29 -3.52
C CYS A 23 -9.16 -14.21 -3.02
N CYS A 24 -9.39 -15.03 -1.99
CA CYS A 24 -8.42 -15.95 -1.39
C CYS A 24 -7.08 -15.28 -1.05
N THR A 25 -7.10 -13.99 -0.69
CA THR A 25 -5.91 -13.15 -0.53
C THR A 25 -5.82 -12.64 0.90
N LYS A 26 -4.85 -13.18 1.66
CA LYS A 26 -4.53 -12.70 3.02
C LYS A 26 -4.14 -11.22 3.01
N VAL A 27 -4.69 -10.45 3.95
CA VAL A 27 -4.39 -9.03 4.11
C VAL A 27 -3.41 -8.82 5.26
N GLN A 28 -2.38 -8.00 5.02
CA GLN A 28 -1.48 -7.50 6.06
C GLN A 28 -1.52 -5.98 6.07
N TYR A 29 -1.70 -5.40 7.25
CA TYR A 29 -1.70 -3.94 7.39
C TYR A 29 -0.33 -3.44 7.83
N VAL A 30 0.15 -2.40 7.16
CA VAL A 30 1.35 -1.69 7.59
C VAL A 30 0.99 -0.71 8.70
N PRO A 31 1.77 -0.65 9.80
CA PRO A 31 1.57 0.34 10.85
C PRO A 31 1.52 1.77 10.31
N PRO A 32 0.70 2.65 10.89
CA PRO A 32 0.62 4.05 10.48
C PRO A 32 2.00 4.73 10.56
N GLY A 33 2.29 5.61 9.61
CA GLY A 33 3.51 6.45 9.61
C GLY A 33 4.79 5.76 9.12
N ILE A 34 4.74 4.47 8.76
CA ILE A 34 5.92 3.76 8.25
C ILE A 34 5.75 3.18 6.84
N SER A 35 4.66 3.53 6.13
CA SER A 35 4.41 3.08 4.74
C SER A 35 5.60 3.44 3.84
N GLY A 36 6.04 4.70 3.93
CA GLY A 36 7.21 5.21 3.21
C GLY A 36 8.54 4.55 3.55
N LEU A 37 8.61 3.69 4.57
CA LEU A 37 9.83 2.95 4.96
C LEU A 37 9.73 1.44 4.70
N SER A 38 8.51 0.89 4.68
CA SER A 38 8.28 -0.56 4.73
C SER A 38 7.37 -1.09 3.64
N GLN A 39 6.58 -0.23 2.99
CA GLN A 39 5.76 -0.65 1.87
C GLN A 39 6.56 -0.63 0.57
N PRO A 40 6.59 -1.75 -0.17
CA PRO A 40 7.26 -1.80 -1.46
C PRO A 40 6.75 -0.74 -2.44
N MET A 41 5.44 -0.45 -2.43
CA MET A 41 4.86 0.56 -3.31
C MET A 41 5.42 1.95 -3.07
N ASP A 42 5.48 2.39 -1.82
CA ASP A 42 6.03 3.70 -1.49
C ASP A 42 7.55 3.75 -1.74
N VAL A 43 8.28 2.72 -1.27
CA VAL A 43 9.75 2.74 -1.25
C VAL A 43 10.36 2.54 -2.63
N SER A 44 9.83 1.60 -3.42
CA SER A 44 10.45 1.20 -4.69
C SER A 44 9.79 1.82 -5.91
N VAL A 45 8.47 1.99 -5.88
CA VAL A 45 7.71 2.44 -7.05
C VAL A 45 7.45 3.94 -6.99
N MET A 46 6.76 4.42 -5.96
CA MET A 46 6.36 5.83 -5.86
C MET A 46 7.57 6.75 -5.70
N ARG A 47 8.55 6.41 -4.87
CA ARG A 47 9.79 7.20 -4.79
C ARG A 47 10.50 7.34 -6.13
N SER A 48 10.68 6.23 -6.86
CA SER A 48 11.33 6.24 -8.17
C SER A 48 10.50 7.04 -9.18
N PHE A 49 9.19 6.84 -9.18
CA PHE A 49 8.26 7.57 -10.04
C PHE A 49 8.30 9.08 -9.79
N ILE A 50 8.28 9.51 -8.53
CA ILE A 50 8.38 10.92 -8.14
C ILE A 50 9.74 11.50 -8.52
N SER A 51 10.84 10.78 -8.29
CA SER A 51 12.19 11.22 -8.69
C SER A 51 12.23 11.49 -10.20
N ASN A 52 11.77 10.54 -11.01
CA ASN A 52 11.79 10.69 -12.47
C ASN A 52 10.95 11.88 -12.94
N ILE A 53 9.85 12.21 -12.26
CA ILE A 53 9.07 13.42 -12.57
C ILE A 53 9.89 14.67 -12.27
N GLN A 54 10.55 14.72 -11.11
CA GLN A 54 11.37 15.87 -10.70
C GLN A 54 12.59 16.08 -11.61
N ASP A 55 13.22 15.00 -12.08
CA ASP A 55 14.35 15.04 -13.01
C ASP A 55 13.94 15.51 -14.42
N HIS A 56 12.66 15.43 -14.78
CA HIS A 56 12.11 15.88 -16.07
C HIS A 56 11.62 17.33 -16.09
N GLU A 57 11.66 18.05 -14.95
CA GLU A 57 11.27 19.47 -14.88
C GLU A 57 12.45 20.46 -15.04
N PHE A 58 13.62 19.99 -15.50
CA PHE A 58 14.80 20.80 -15.86
C PHE A 58 15.26 20.57 -17.31
#